data_AF-A0A3B0ZDJ2-F1
#
_entry.id   AF-A0A3B0ZDJ2-F1
#
_cell.length_a   1.000
_cell.length_b   1.000
_cell.length_c   1.000
_cell.angle_alpha   90.00
_cell.angle_beta   90.00
_cell.angle_gamma   90.00
#
_symmetry.space_group_name_H-M   'P 1'
#
loop_
_entity.id
_entity.type
_entity.pdbx_description
1 polymer ?
#
loop_
_entity_poly.entity_id
_entity_poly.type
_entity_poly.pdbx_seq_one_letter_code
_entity_poly.pdbx_strand_id
1 'polypeptide(L)'
;SPHCVAGPSALIGASNFFELAVATAIALFGFESGAALATVVGVLIEVPVMLLAVGVVNRTRGWYEHRTGVPTYEECCPKDLHLHGEH
;
A
#
# COMPACT_ATOMS: atom_id res chain seq x y z
N SER A 1 -0.67 15.87 5.49
CA SER A 1 0.12 15.51 6.68
C SER A 1 1.15 14.45 6.29
N PRO A 2 2.14 14.11 7.13
CA PRO A 2 3.03 12.94 6.94
C PRO A 2 2.28 11.68 6.50
N HIS A 3 1.04 11.51 6.98
CA HIS A 3 0.11 10.47 6.58
C HIS A 3 -0.29 10.49 5.10
N CYS A 4 -0.45 11.67 4.49
CA CYS A 4 -0.82 11.84 3.08
C CYS A 4 0.32 11.50 2.10
N VAL A 5 1.57 11.42 2.56
CA VAL A 5 2.73 11.03 1.72
C VAL A 5 3.19 9.62 2.07
N ALA A 6 3.31 9.32 3.37
CA ALA A 6 3.71 7.99 3.84
C ALA A 6 2.62 6.93 3.60
N GLY A 7 1.33 7.30 3.70
CA GLY A 7 0.22 6.39 3.46
C GLY A 7 0.19 5.84 2.04
N PRO A 8 0.12 6.70 1.00
CA PRO A 8 0.12 6.26 -0.39
C PRO A 8 1.40 5.51 -0.77
N SER A 9 2.57 6.01 -0.39
CA SER A 9 3.85 5.35 -0.72
C SER A 9 3.99 3.98 -0.06
N ALA A 10 3.56 3.82 1.20
CA ALA A 10 3.53 2.53 1.89
C ALA A 10 2.55 1.55 1.23
N LEU A 11 1.37 2.03 0.81
CA LEU A 11 0.37 1.21 0.14
C LEU A 11 0.84 0.74 -1.24
N ILE A 12 1.48 1.60 -2.03
CA ILE A 12 2.06 1.23 -3.33
C ILE A 12 3.13 0.13 -3.17
N GLY A 13 4.03 0.29 -2.20
CA GLY A 13 5.03 -0.72 -1.89
C GLY A 13 4.39 -2.03 -1.42
N ALA A 14 3.41 -1.96 -0.52
CA ALA A 14 2.70 -3.13 -0.02
C ALA A 14 1.92 -3.88 -1.13
N SER A 15 1.27 -3.18 -2.07
CA SER A 15 0.57 -3.79 -3.21
C SER A 15 1.52 -4.59 -4.10
N ASN A 16 2.73 -4.08 -4.35
CA ASN A 16 3.74 -4.79 -5.14
C ASN A 16 4.20 -6.09 -4.45
N PHE A 17 4.51 -6.02 -3.14
CA PHE A 17 4.87 -7.22 -2.38
C PHE A 17 3.72 -8.24 -2.32
N PHE A 18 2.49 -7.76 -2.24
CA PHE A 18 1.32 -8.61 -2.24
C PHE A 18 1.17 -9.36 -3.58
N GLU A 19 1.27 -8.64 -4.70
CA GLU A 19 1.19 -9.23 -6.04
C GLU A 19 2.31 -10.26 -6.29
N LEU A 20 3.54 -9.94 -5.88
CA LEU A 20 4.68 -10.87 -5.93
C LEU A 20 4.45 -12.11 -5.06
N ALA A 21 3.88 -11.96 -3.86
CA ALA A 21 3.58 -13.08 -2.98
C ALA A 21 2.50 -14.00 -3.58
N VAL A 22 1.47 -13.44 -4.23
CA VAL A 22 0.48 -14.21 -4.98
C VAL A 22 1.12 -14.92 -6.16
N ALA A 23 1.92 -14.23 -6.97
CA ALA A 23 2.63 -14.83 -8.09
C ALA A 23 3.54 -15.99 -7.64
N THR A 24 4.22 -15.82 -6.49
CA THR A 24 5.05 -16.86 -5.88
C THR A 24 4.21 -18.03 -5.36
N ALA A 25 3.06 -17.77 -4.73
CA ALA A 25 2.15 -18.83 -4.28
C ALA A 25 1.59 -19.63 -5.47
N ILE A 26 1.18 -18.95 -6.54
CA ILE A 26 0.75 -19.60 -7.78
C ILE A 26 1.88 -20.46 -8.37
N ALA A 27 3.10 -19.92 -8.42
CA ALA A 27 4.27 -20.61 -8.98
C ALA A 27 4.71 -21.82 -8.15
N LEU A 28 4.60 -21.75 -6.82
CA LEU A 28 5.02 -22.83 -5.92
C LEU A 28 3.99 -23.95 -5.80
N PHE A 29 2.70 -23.60 -5.79
CA PHE A 29 1.64 -24.60 -5.60
C PHE A 29 1.12 -25.14 -6.93
N GLY A 30 1.09 -24.35 -8.02
CA GLY A 30 0.69 -24.78 -9.36
C GLY A 30 -0.82 -24.68 -9.62
N PHE A 31 -1.32 -25.33 -10.68
CA PHE A 31 -2.74 -25.33 -11.05
C PHE A 31 -3.41 -26.72 -10.97
N GLU A 32 -2.65 -27.81 -10.86
CA GLU A 32 -3.13 -29.19 -11.07
C GLU A 32 -3.12 -30.02 -9.77
N SER A 33 -4.20 -29.97 -8.98
CA SER A 33 -4.45 -30.70 -7.70
C SER A 33 -4.07 -29.95 -6.41
N GLY A 34 -5.06 -29.58 -5.59
CA GLY A 34 -4.93 -28.76 -4.36
C GLY A 34 -4.50 -27.30 -4.61
N ALA A 35 -3.74 -27.10 -5.66
CA ALA A 35 -3.14 -25.88 -6.11
C ALA A 35 -4.13 -24.90 -6.75
N ALA A 36 -5.08 -25.39 -7.56
CA ALA A 36 -6.19 -24.58 -8.07
C ALA A 36 -7.02 -23.95 -6.93
N LEU A 37 -7.19 -24.67 -5.82
CA LEU A 37 -7.88 -24.12 -4.65
C LEU A 37 -7.04 -23.03 -3.97
N ALA A 38 -5.72 -23.20 -3.91
CA ALA A 38 -4.79 -22.22 -3.33
C ALA A 38 -4.72 -20.92 -4.15
N THR A 39 -4.78 -21.01 -5.49
CA THR A 39 -4.81 -19.82 -6.35
C THR A 39 -6.15 -19.08 -6.26
N VAL A 40 -7.27 -19.81 -6.26
CA VAL A 40 -8.61 -19.23 -6.10
C VAL A 40 -8.75 -18.55 -4.73
N VAL A 41 -8.37 -19.22 -3.65
CA VAL A 41 -8.42 -18.63 -2.30
C VAL A 41 -7.41 -17.49 -2.15
N GLY A 42 -6.22 -17.61 -2.74
CA GLY A 42 -5.19 -16.57 -2.71
C GLY A 42 -5.67 -15.23 -3.28
N VAL A 43 -6.29 -15.26 -4.46
CA VAL A 43 -6.86 -14.06 -5.09
C VAL A 43 -8.11 -13.54 -4.34
N LEU A 44 -8.91 -14.43 -3.75
CA LEU A 44 -10.07 -14.02 -2.94
C LEU A 44 -9.66 -13.33 -1.62
N ILE A 45 -8.50 -13.66 -1.07
CA ILE A 45 -7.97 -13.03 0.17
C ILE A 45 -7.15 -11.78 -0.15
N GLU A 46 -6.56 -11.69 -1.33
CA GLU A 46 -5.78 -10.54 -1.79
C GLU A 46 -6.48 -9.21 -1.65
N VAL A 47 -7.58 -9.08 -2.38
CA VAL A 47 -8.30 -7.82 -2.50
C VAL A 47 -8.80 -7.35 -1.13
N PRO A 48 -9.42 -8.20 -0.28
CA PRO A 48 -9.84 -7.76 1.05
C PRO A 48 -8.68 -7.43 1.99
N VAL A 49 -7.52 -8.11 1.90
CA VAL A 49 -6.32 -7.76 2.69
C VAL A 49 -5.80 -6.39 2.28
N MET A 50 -5.74 -6.09 0.99
CA MET A 50 -5.30 -4.78 0.50
C MET A 50 -6.25 -3.67 0.92
N LEU A 51 -7.56 -3.89 0.83
CA LEU A 51 -8.56 -2.93 1.31
C LEU A 51 -8.52 -2.75 2.83
N LEU A 52 -8.26 -3.81 3.60
CA LEU A 52 -8.04 -3.73 5.04
C LEU A 52 -6.80 -2.89 5.37
N ALA A 53 -5.70 -3.08 4.65
CA ALA A 53 -4.48 -2.29 4.82
C ALA A 53 -4.75 -0.79 4.56
N VAL A 54 -5.47 -0.46 3.48
CA VAL A 54 -5.92 0.92 3.22
C VAL A 54 -6.78 1.46 4.36
N GLY A 55 -7.71 0.66 4.88
CA GLY A 55 -8.55 1.02 6.02
C GLY A 55 -7.74 1.29 7.30
N VAL A 56 -6.76 0.45 7.60
CA VAL A 56 -5.85 0.62 8.75
C VAL A 56 -4.99 1.86 8.58
N VAL A 57 -4.42 2.09 7.40
CA VAL A 57 -3.67 3.32 7.09
C VAL A 57 -4.59 4.52 7.31
N ASN A 58 -5.78 4.58 6.70
CA ASN A 58 -6.69 5.70 6.90
C ASN A 58 -7.10 5.92 8.37
N ARG A 59 -7.28 4.86 9.15
CA ARG A 59 -7.63 4.94 10.58
C ARG A 59 -6.47 5.38 11.48
N THR A 60 -5.23 5.15 11.06
CA THR A 60 -4.01 5.56 11.80
C THR A 60 -3.58 7.00 11.52
N ARG A 61 -4.35 7.75 10.73
CA ARG A 61 -4.10 9.18 10.44
C ARG A 61 -3.91 10.03 11.69
N GLY A 62 -4.77 9.84 12.69
CA GLY A 62 -4.66 10.56 13.97
C GLY A 62 -3.37 10.27 14.73
N TRP A 63 -2.82 9.05 14.64
CA TRP A 63 -1.56 8.69 15.28
C TRP A 63 -0.34 9.36 14.62
N TYR A 64 -0.37 9.47 13.29
CA TYR A 64 0.65 10.20 12.52
C TYR A 64 0.61 11.71 12.74
N GLU A 65 -0.59 12.28 12.91
CA GLU A 65 -0.79 13.72 13.11
C GLU A 65 -0.57 14.15 14.57
N HIS A 66 -0.56 13.22 15.53
CA HIS A 66 -0.34 13.53 16.95
C HIS A 66 1.13 13.76 17.34
N ARG A 67 2.08 13.50 16.44
CA ARG A 67 3.52 13.66 16.71
C ARG A 67 3.92 15.13 16.60
N THR A 68 4.26 15.74 17.74
CA THR A 68 4.82 17.10 17.79
C THR A 68 6.15 17.16 17.04
N GLY A 69 6.29 18.15 16.15
CA GLY A 69 7.50 18.33 15.32
C GLY A 69 7.45 17.66 13.94
N VAL A 70 6.29 17.16 13.51
CA VAL A 70 6.14 16.70 12.11
C VAL A 70 5.69 17.86 11.21
N PRO A 71 6.47 18.22 10.17
CA PRO A 71 6.10 19.29 9.26
C PRO A 71 4.75 19.04 8.59
N THR A 72 4.02 20.12 8.34
CA THR A 72 2.73 20.07 7.64
C THR A 72 2.92 19.62 6.20
N TYR A 73 1.85 19.18 5.53
CA TYR A 73 1.94 18.73 4.12
C TYR A 73 2.62 19.78 3.23
N GLU A 74 2.27 21.05 3.43
CA GLU A 74 2.79 22.18 2.66
C GLU A 74 4.28 22.44 2.91
N GLU A 75 4.82 22.07 4.09
CA GLU A 75 6.25 22.10 4.36
C GLU A 75 6.99 20.87 3.81
N CYS A 76 6.38 19.68 3.83
CA CYS A 76 6.98 18.46 3.27
C CYS A 76 6.96 18.42 1.74
N CYS A 77 5.93 18.99 1.13
CA CYS A 77 5.72 19.04 -0.32
C CYS A 77 5.24 20.46 -0.67
N PRO A 78 6.18 21.41 -0.86
CA PRO A 78 5.82 22.76 -1.25
C PRO A 78 5.08 22.72 -2.58
N LYS A 79 4.01 23.52 -2.71
CA LYS A 79 3.15 23.56 -3.91
C LYS A 79 3.94 23.92 -5.17
N ASP A 80 5.08 24.58 -4.99
CA ASP A 80 6.00 25.00 -6.04
C ASP A 80 6.83 23.84 -6.65
N LEU A 81 6.85 22.66 -6.00
CA LEU A 81 7.61 21.51 -6.47
C LEU A 81 7.07 20.92 -7.79
N HIS A 82 5.76 21.06 -8.06
CA HIS A 82 5.16 20.61 -9.32
C HIS A 82 5.28 21.64 -10.46
N LEU A 83 5.75 22.86 -10.18
CA LEU A 83 5.89 23.93 -11.18
C LEU A 83 7.32 24.07 -11.73
N HIS A 84 8.28 23.31 -11.19
CA HIS A 84 9.70 23.39 -11.56
C HIS A 84 10.23 22.19 -12.37
N GLY A 85 9.37 21.26 -12.80
CA GLY A 85 9.75 20.09 -13.59
C GLY A 85 9.75 20.27 -15.12
N GLU A 86 9.44 21.48 -15.61
CA GLU A 86 9.28 21.78 -17.04
C GLU A 86 10.32 22.82 -17.53
N HIS A 87 11.61 22.62 -17.23
CA HIS A 87 12.71 23.36 -17.85
C HIS A 87 13.91 22.47 -18.13
#